data_AF-A0A822AIH4-F1
#
_entry.id   AF-A0A822AIH4-F1
#
_cell.length_a   1.000
_cell.length_b   1.000
_cell.length_c   1.000
_cell.angle_alpha   90.00
_cell.angle_beta   90.00
_cell.angle_gamma   90.00
#
_symmetry.space_group_name_H-M   'P 1'
#
loop_
_entity.id
_entity.type
_entity.pdbx_description
1 polymer ?
#
loop_
_entity_poly.entity_id
_entity_poly.type
_entity_poly.pdbx_seq_one_letter_code
_entity_poly.pdbx_strand_id
1 'polypeptide(L)'
;TQCNDIPYDTIVCFGDSNSDTGNVYKLTGYKWPVPPYYNGRFSNGKIWIERLGIHNLINNAYGSATSDNNLVRGSTIFNLTVPGVRQQIATYKTTIHSRKINFHRTLYVIWAGQNDYYYNLALALVPSIVVKSLINGIHDLIQIGAKHFLIINLPPFDAYPATAVFNAPDILKKLTHDHNTNLANSIRTL
;
A
#
# COMPACT_ATOMS: atom_id res chain seq x y z
N THR A 1 -21.98 -14.02 25.48
CA THR A 1 -21.14 -12.88 25.03
C THR A 1 -21.13 -12.88 23.53
N GLN A 2 -21.96 -12.05 22.88
CA GLN A 2 -21.96 -11.90 21.42
C GLN A 2 -20.61 -11.30 21.03
N CYS A 3 -19.82 -12.04 20.26
CA CYS A 3 -18.74 -11.45 19.49
C CYS A 3 -19.44 -10.45 18.55
N ASN A 4 -19.19 -9.14 18.72
CA ASN A 4 -19.66 -8.17 17.74
C ASN A 4 -19.05 -8.60 16.40
N ASP A 5 -19.91 -9.04 15.48
CA ASP A 5 -19.49 -9.45 14.14
C ASP A 5 -18.59 -8.35 13.57
N ILE A 6 -17.46 -8.74 12.99
CA ILE A 6 -16.64 -7.81 12.22
C ILE A 6 -17.58 -7.24 11.14
N PRO A 7 -17.83 -5.91 11.11
CA PRO A 7 -18.84 -5.35 10.23
C PRO A 7 -18.51 -5.53 8.74
N TYR A 8 -17.26 -5.90 8.47
CA TYR A 8 -16.71 -6.16 7.14
C TYR A 8 -16.43 -7.65 6.96
N ASP A 9 -16.96 -8.25 5.89
CA ASP A 9 -16.61 -9.61 5.48
C ASP A 9 -15.63 -9.64 4.30
N THR A 10 -15.35 -8.46 3.73
CA THR A 10 -14.48 -8.28 2.58
C THR A 10 -13.43 -7.20 2.86
N ILE A 11 -12.18 -7.48 2.52
CA ILE A 11 -11.11 -6.49 2.47
C ILE A 11 -10.64 -6.34 1.03
N VAL A 12 -10.55 -5.10 0.57
CA VAL A 12 -9.86 -4.75 -0.68
C VAL A 12 -8.60 -3.98 -0.31
N CYS A 13 -7.43 -4.54 -0.59
CA CYS A 13 -6.16 -3.94 -0.22
C CYS A 13 -5.39 -3.41 -1.43
N PHE A 14 -4.81 -2.23 -1.28
CA PHE A 14 -3.85 -1.61 -2.18
C PHE A 14 -2.61 -1.23 -1.38
N GLY A 15 -1.44 -1.44 -1.96
CA GLY A 15 -0.21 -1.15 -1.23
C GLY A 15 1.03 -1.80 -1.81
N ASP A 16 2.02 -1.94 -0.94
CA ASP A 16 3.36 -2.40 -1.27
C ASP A 16 3.70 -3.77 -0.64
N SER A 17 5.00 -4.01 -0.42
CA SER A 17 5.55 -5.24 0.16
C SER A 17 5.04 -5.55 1.56
N ASN A 18 4.59 -4.54 2.31
CA ASN A 18 4.01 -4.76 3.64
C ASN A 18 2.66 -5.47 3.58
N SER A 19 2.01 -5.45 2.40
CA SER A 19 0.68 -6.02 2.19
C SER A 19 0.65 -7.05 1.05
N ASP A 20 1.70 -7.23 0.26
CA ASP A 20 1.76 -8.18 -0.86
C ASP A 20 1.76 -9.65 -0.38
N THR A 21 0.73 -10.41 -0.76
CA THR A 21 0.59 -11.85 -0.46
C THR A 21 1.08 -12.78 -1.58
N GLY A 22 1.88 -12.29 -2.54
CA GLY A 22 2.54 -13.05 -3.60
C GLY A 22 2.27 -12.57 -5.02
N ASN A 23 1.77 -11.36 -5.22
CA ASN A 23 1.54 -10.75 -6.52
C ASN A 23 2.87 -10.50 -7.27
N VAL A 24 3.88 -9.95 -6.59
CA VAL A 24 5.23 -9.83 -7.18
C VAL A 24 5.88 -11.20 -7.42
N TYR A 25 5.64 -12.15 -6.51
CA TYR A 25 6.12 -13.52 -6.68
C TYR A 25 5.59 -14.14 -7.97
N LYS A 26 4.30 -14.00 -8.25
CA LYS A 26 3.70 -14.44 -9.52
C LYS A 26 4.23 -13.64 -10.72
N LEU A 27 4.31 -12.31 -10.61
CA LEU A 27 4.78 -11.42 -11.68
C LEU A 27 6.19 -11.79 -12.17
N THR A 28 7.07 -12.19 -11.24
CA THR A 28 8.45 -12.55 -11.55
C THR A 28 8.61 -14.01 -12.01
N GLY A 29 7.52 -14.73 -12.23
CA GLY A 29 7.56 -16.16 -12.54
C GLY A 29 8.11 -16.99 -11.39
N TYR A 30 7.71 -16.64 -10.16
CA TYR A 30 8.09 -17.32 -8.92
C TYR A 30 9.58 -17.18 -8.54
N LYS A 31 10.22 -16.08 -8.96
CA LYS A 31 11.66 -15.83 -8.74
C LYS A 31 11.97 -14.81 -7.65
N TRP A 32 11.01 -13.97 -7.26
CA TRP A 32 11.23 -12.98 -6.20
C TRP A 32 9.91 -12.53 -5.56
N PRO A 33 9.80 -12.47 -4.22
CA PRO A 33 10.80 -12.90 -3.25
C PRO A 33 10.81 -14.43 -3.05
N VAL A 34 12.01 -15.00 -2.91
CA VAL A 34 12.28 -16.45 -2.66
C VAL A 34 12.94 -16.62 -1.29
N PRO A 35 13.09 -17.84 -0.73
CA PRO A 35 13.73 -18.03 0.58
C PRO A 35 14.99 -17.16 0.76
N PRO A 36 15.15 -16.46 1.91
CA PRO A 36 14.51 -16.69 3.21
C PRO A 36 13.08 -16.14 3.37
N TYR A 37 12.51 -15.53 2.33
CA TYR A 37 11.13 -15.07 2.33
C TYR A 37 10.11 -16.21 2.32
N TYR A 38 9.01 -16.04 3.03
CA TYR A 38 7.97 -17.05 3.21
C TYR A 38 6.98 -17.03 2.05
N ASN A 39 6.99 -18.06 1.20
CA ASN A 39 5.98 -18.30 0.17
C ASN A 39 5.61 -17.05 -0.65
N GLY A 40 6.61 -16.28 -1.09
CA GLY A 40 6.41 -15.07 -1.89
C GLY A 40 5.99 -13.80 -1.13
N ARG A 41 5.93 -13.83 0.22
CA ARG A 41 5.74 -12.62 1.04
C ARG A 41 7.07 -11.94 1.30
N PHE A 42 7.10 -10.62 1.43
CA PHE A 42 8.28 -9.87 1.90
C PHE A 42 8.46 -9.95 3.42
N SER A 43 8.29 -11.15 3.97
CA SER A 43 8.41 -11.46 5.40
C SER A 43 8.83 -12.92 5.57
N ASN A 44 9.18 -13.32 6.80
CA ASN A 44 9.51 -14.70 7.16
C ASN A 44 8.26 -15.53 7.57
N GLY A 45 7.06 -15.00 7.34
CA GLY A 45 5.81 -15.68 7.62
C GLY A 45 4.60 -14.99 6.99
N LYS A 46 3.40 -15.35 7.45
CA LYS A 46 2.17 -14.64 7.11
C LYS A 46 2.26 -13.18 7.56
N ILE A 47 1.90 -12.26 6.68
CA ILE A 47 1.89 -10.82 6.97
C ILE A 47 0.60 -10.40 7.67
N TRP A 48 0.55 -9.14 8.14
CA TRP A 48 -0.52 -8.61 9.00
C TRP A 48 -1.93 -8.87 8.44
N ILE A 49 -2.15 -8.64 7.14
CA ILE A 49 -3.47 -8.73 6.51
C ILE A 49 -4.00 -10.16 6.48
N GLU A 50 -3.11 -11.15 6.41
CA GLU A 50 -3.46 -12.58 6.44
C GLU A 50 -3.84 -13.06 7.85
N ARG A 51 -3.51 -12.28 8.87
CA ARG A 51 -3.78 -12.60 10.29
C ARG A 51 -5.11 -12.02 10.78
N LEU A 52 -5.79 -11.22 9.97
CA LEU A 52 -7.08 -10.61 10.33
C LEU A 52 -8.26 -11.59 10.32
N GLY A 53 -8.10 -12.79 9.74
CA GLY A 53 -9.16 -13.80 9.70
C GLY A 53 -10.33 -13.47 8.76
N ILE A 54 -10.18 -12.49 7.86
CA ILE A 54 -11.20 -12.14 6.88
C ILE A 54 -11.20 -13.14 5.72
N HIS A 55 -12.38 -13.70 5.44
CA HIS A 55 -12.55 -14.75 4.45
C HIS A 55 -12.37 -14.24 3.01
N ASN A 56 -12.85 -13.03 2.71
CA ASN A 56 -12.85 -12.49 1.36
C ASN A 56 -11.80 -11.37 1.20
N LEU A 57 -10.55 -11.76 0.95
CA LEU A 57 -9.45 -10.83 0.74
C LEU A 57 -9.16 -10.64 -0.76
N ILE A 58 -9.42 -9.43 -1.27
CA ILE A 58 -9.04 -8.98 -2.61
C ILE A 58 -7.76 -8.14 -2.47
N ASN A 59 -6.61 -8.77 -2.64
CA ASN A 59 -5.33 -8.12 -2.45
C ASN A 59 -4.68 -7.68 -3.78
N ASN A 60 -4.64 -6.37 -3.99
CA ASN A 60 -4.03 -5.75 -5.16
C ASN A 60 -2.63 -5.19 -4.87
N ALA A 61 -2.08 -5.38 -3.66
CA ALA A 61 -0.77 -4.87 -3.29
C ALA A 61 0.35 -5.59 -4.06
N TYR A 62 1.39 -4.85 -4.45
CA TYR A 62 2.59 -5.41 -5.10
C TYR A 62 3.82 -4.89 -4.36
N GLY A 63 4.73 -5.77 -3.97
CA GLY A 63 6.06 -5.39 -3.48
C GLY A 63 6.71 -4.32 -4.38
N SER A 64 7.39 -3.35 -3.76
CA SER A 64 7.97 -2.18 -4.44
C SER A 64 7.01 -1.18 -5.06
N ALA A 65 5.68 -1.33 -4.88
CA ALA A 65 4.73 -0.34 -5.35
C ALA A 65 4.97 1.03 -4.70
N THR A 66 5.02 2.07 -5.51
CA THR A 66 4.97 3.48 -5.12
C THR A 66 3.51 3.95 -5.06
N SER A 67 3.28 5.19 -4.64
CA SER A 67 1.95 5.81 -4.72
C SER A 67 1.43 5.88 -6.16
N ASP A 68 2.30 6.24 -7.12
CA ASP A 68 1.99 6.35 -8.55
C ASP A 68 3.25 6.14 -9.39
N ASN A 69 3.19 5.23 -10.38
CA ASN A 69 4.28 5.05 -11.34
C ASN A 69 4.56 6.26 -12.22
N ASN A 70 3.60 7.17 -12.39
CA ASN A 70 3.82 8.44 -13.10
C ASN A 70 4.64 9.45 -12.28
N LEU A 71 4.68 9.28 -10.95
CA LEU A 71 5.50 10.10 -10.06
C LEU A 71 6.88 9.48 -9.87
N VAL A 72 6.91 8.22 -9.43
CA VAL A 72 8.11 7.41 -9.27
C VAL A 72 7.77 5.97 -9.64
N ARG A 73 8.52 5.39 -10.58
CA ARG A 73 8.26 4.02 -11.03
C ARG A 73 8.71 3.00 -9.98
N GLY A 74 7.77 2.21 -9.46
CA GLY A 74 8.08 1.02 -8.68
C GLY A 74 8.62 -0.11 -9.55
N SER A 75 9.63 -0.86 -9.08
CA SER A 75 10.17 -1.98 -9.85
C SER A 75 10.74 -3.10 -8.99
N THR A 76 10.74 -4.31 -9.55
CA THR A 76 11.39 -5.49 -8.98
C THR A 76 12.91 -5.42 -9.11
N ILE A 77 13.62 -6.32 -8.42
CA ILE A 77 15.08 -6.49 -8.59
C ILE A 77 15.50 -6.88 -10.02
N PHE A 78 14.56 -7.34 -10.85
CA PHE A 78 14.78 -7.66 -12.26
C PHE A 78 14.41 -6.50 -13.19
N ASN A 79 14.24 -5.29 -12.65
CA ASN A 79 13.81 -4.08 -13.34
C ASN A 79 12.40 -4.15 -13.98
N LEU A 80 11.62 -5.20 -13.69
CA LEU A 80 10.21 -5.28 -14.09
C LEU A 80 9.39 -4.26 -13.32
N THR A 81 8.58 -3.47 -14.02
CA THR A 81 7.67 -2.49 -13.39
C THR A 81 6.56 -3.21 -12.63
N VAL A 82 6.32 -2.78 -11.39
CA VAL A 82 5.15 -3.19 -10.59
C VAL A 82 4.11 -2.06 -10.61
N PRO A 83 2.81 -2.35 -10.51
CA PRO A 83 1.80 -1.29 -10.47
C PRO A 83 1.89 -0.50 -9.15
N GLY A 84 2.02 0.83 -9.25
CA GLY A 84 1.83 1.74 -8.12
C GLY A 84 0.36 1.76 -7.67
N VAL A 85 0.08 2.33 -6.49
CA VAL A 85 -1.27 2.33 -5.89
C VAL A 85 -2.32 2.92 -6.83
N ARG A 86 -2.01 4.02 -7.54
CA ARG A 86 -2.89 4.60 -8.57
C ARG A 86 -3.26 3.59 -9.66
N GLN A 87 -2.29 2.81 -10.15
CA GLN A 87 -2.52 1.78 -11.17
C GLN A 87 -3.27 0.56 -10.62
N GLN A 88 -3.00 0.15 -9.37
CA GLN A 88 -3.74 -0.92 -8.70
C GLN A 88 -5.23 -0.54 -8.56
N ILE A 89 -5.53 0.69 -8.14
CA ILE A 89 -6.90 1.20 -8.02
C ILE A 89 -7.57 1.29 -9.40
N ALA A 90 -6.88 1.81 -10.41
CA ALA A 90 -7.41 1.88 -11.77
C ALA A 90 -7.80 0.48 -12.30
N THR A 91 -6.94 -0.52 -12.10
CA THR A 91 -7.21 -1.91 -12.49
C THR A 91 -8.36 -2.53 -11.70
N TYR A 92 -8.47 -2.19 -10.40
CA TYR A 92 -9.59 -2.64 -9.59
C TYR A 92 -10.93 -2.05 -10.08
N LYS A 93 -10.97 -0.76 -10.43
CA LYS A 93 -12.16 -0.08 -10.97
C LYS A 93 -12.68 -0.73 -12.25
N THR A 94 -11.80 -1.19 -13.14
CA THR A 94 -12.23 -1.88 -14.38
C THR A 94 -12.80 -3.27 -14.11
N THR A 95 -12.41 -3.90 -13.01
CA THR A 95 -12.78 -5.28 -12.67
C THR A 95 -13.86 -5.38 -11.58
N ILE A 96 -14.36 -4.26 -11.06
CA ILE A 96 -15.30 -4.27 -9.93
C ILE A 96 -16.71 -4.77 -10.30
N HIS A 97 -17.18 -4.44 -11.50
CA HIS A 97 -18.53 -4.79 -11.95
C HIS A 97 -18.76 -6.30 -12.03
N SER A 98 -17.71 -7.08 -12.32
CA SER A 98 -17.80 -8.54 -12.35
C SER A 98 -17.81 -9.19 -10.95
N ARG A 99 -17.44 -8.45 -9.89
CA ARG A 99 -17.27 -9.01 -8.53
C ARG A 99 -18.47 -8.85 -7.61
N LYS A 100 -19.52 -8.11 -7.99
CA LYS A 100 -20.72 -7.84 -7.15
C LYS A 100 -20.36 -7.40 -5.72
N ILE A 101 -19.47 -6.41 -5.59
CA ILE A 101 -18.97 -5.92 -4.29
C ILE A 101 -20.09 -5.24 -3.47
N ASN A 102 -20.23 -5.64 -2.20
CA ASN A 102 -21.07 -4.92 -1.24
C ASN A 102 -20.24 -3.85 -0.51
N PHE A 103 -20.33 -2.60 -0.96
CA PHE A 103 -19.57 -1.48 -0.39
C PHE A 103 -19.84 -1.21 1.09
N HIS A 104 -20.99 -1.64 1.64
CA HIS A 104 -21.32 -1.48 3.07
C HIS A 104 -20.63 -2.51 3.97
N ARG A 105 -20.10 -3.59 3.39
CA ARG A 105 -19.43 -4.69 4.10
C ARG A 105 -17.97 -4.86 3.65
N THR A 106 -17.46 -3.89 2.90
CA THR A 106 -16.09 -3.90 2.36
C THR A 106 -15.26 -2.83 3.02
N LEU A 107 -14.13 -3.23 3.61
CA LEU A 107 -13.09 -2.34 4.10
C LEU A 107 -12.01 -2.16 3.02
N TYR A 108 -11.78 -0.92 2.62
CA TYR A 108 -10.72 -0.55 1.67
C TYR A 108 -9.45 -0.17 2.44
N VAL A 109 -8.37 -0.91 2.21
CA VAL A 109 -7.08 -0.70 2.88
C VAL A 109 -6.11 -0.06 1.91
N ILE A 110 -5.44 1.01 2.35
CA ILE A 110 -4.33 1.63 1.62
C ILE A 110 -3.12 1.74 2.54
N TRP A 111 -2.00 1.14 2.14
CA TRP A 111 -0.72 1.28 2.82
C TRP A 111 0.44 1.28 1.83
N ALA A 112 0.99 2.48 1.59
CA ALA A 112 2.10 2.71 0.67
C ALA A 112 2.76 4.08 0.93
N GLY A 113 3.80 4.40 0.16
CA GLY A 113 4.47 5.70 0.15
C GLY A 113 5.96 5.61 0.46
N GLN A 114 6.40 4.55 1.14
CA GLN A 114 7.82 4.35 1.48
C GLN A 114 8.71 4.23 0.24
N ASN A 115 8.23 3.48 -0.76
CA ASN A 115 8.98 3.25 -1.98
C ASN A 115 9.18 4.54 -2.79
N ASP A 116 8.25 5.50 -2.74
CA ASP A 116 8.39 6.80 -3.40
C ASP A 116 9.66 7.52 -2.91
N TYR A 117 9.86 7.56 -1.59
CA TYR A 117 11.04 8.18 -0.97
C TYR A 117 12.29 7.34 -1.12
N TYR A 118 12.17 6.01 -1.08
CA TYR A 118 13.31 5.11 -1.28
C TYR A 118 13.89 5.24 -2.69
N TYR A 119 13.03 5.27 -3.72
CA TYR A 119 13.45 5.40 -5.11
C TYR A 119 13.76 6.84 -5.53
N ASN A 120 13.20 7.84 -4.83
CA ASN A 120 13.50 9.25 -5.07
C ASN A 120 13.51 10.04 -3.76
N LEU A 121 14.67 10.11 -3.12
CA LEU A 121 14.84 10.78 -1.83
C LEU A 121 14.52 12.29 -1.89
N ALA A 122 14.56 12.94 -3.07
CA ALA A 122 14.18 14.34 -3.19
C ALA A 122 12.73 14.61 -2.76
N LEU A 123 11.84 13.61 -2.88
CA LEU A 123 10.45 13.71 -2.41
C LEU A 123 10.35 13.80 -0.88
N ALA A 124 11.40 13.45 -0.14
CA ALA A 124 11.44 13.62 1.32
C ALA A 124 11.28 15.09 1.75
N LEU A 125 11.65 16.03 0.88
CA LEU A 125 11.54 17.47 1.12
C LEU A 125 10.11 18.00 0.88
N VAL A 126 9.28 17.25 0.16
CA VAL A 126 7.91 17.61 -0.23
C VAL A 126 6.97 16.39 -0.18
N PRO A 127 6.79 15.77 1.01
CA PRO A 127 5.98 14.56 1.15
C PRO A 127 4.49 14.75 0.81
N SER A 128 4.03 16.01 0.75
CA SER A 128 2.68 16.37 0.30
C SER A 128 2.37 15.89 -1.12
N ILE A 129 3.38 15.73 -2.00
CA ILE A 129 3.20 15.20 -3.36
C ILE A 129 2.76 13.74 -3.31
N VAL A 130 3.43 12.92 -2.51
CA VAL A 130 3.10 11.49 -2.31
C VAL A 130 1.75 11.35 -1.61
N VAL A 131 1.50 12.16 -0.56
CA VAL A 131 0.19 12.18 0.12
C VAL A 131 -0.93 12.52 -0.86
N LYS A 132 -0.77 13.55 -1.68
CA LYS A 132 -1.78 13.95 -2.68
C LYS A 132 -2.09 12.82 -3.66
N SER A 133 -1.07 12.06 -4.10
CA SER A 133 -1.27 10.89 -4.95
C SER A 133 -2.16 9.83 -4.28
N LEU A 134 -1.87 9.48 -3.01
CA LEU A 134 -2.67 8.53 -2.24
C LEU A 134 -4.11 9.04 -2.03
N ILE A 135 -4.28 10.33 -1.69
CA ILE A 135 -5.59 10.97 -1.49
C ILE A 135 -6.42 10.98 -2.77
N ASN A 136 -5.82 11.28 -3.93
CA ASN A 136 -6.50 11.13 -5.20
C ASN A 136 -6.98 9.68 -5.40
N GLY A 137 -6.18 8.68 -4.99
CA GLY A 137 -6.55 7.27 -5.06
C GLY A 137 -7.77 6.95 -4.21
N ILE A 138 -7.83 7.53 -3.01
CA ILE A 138 -8.98 7.43 -2.12
C ILE A 138 -10.23 8.05 -2.77
N HIS A 139 -10.12 9.25 -3.35
CA HIS A 139 -11.22 9.87 -4.09
C HIS A 139 -11.73 8.98 -5.23
N ASP A 140 -10.83 8.34 -5.97
CA ASP A 140 -11.19 7.42 -7.04
C ASP A 140 -12.01 6.21 -6.55
N LEU A 141 -11.73 5.72 -5.34
CA LEU A 141 -12.50 4.67 -4.68
C LEU A 141 -13.84 5.19 -4.15
N ILE A 142 -13.87 6.39 -3.55
CA ILE A 142 -15.12 7.03 -3.11
C ILE A 142 -16.09 7.19 -4.28
N GLN A 143 -15.60 7.61 -5.45
CA GLN A 143 -16.41 7.79 -6.66
C GLN A 143 -17.12 6.52 -7.14
N ILE A 144 -16.54 5.34 -6.88
CA ILE A 144 -17.19 4.06 -7.21
C ILE A 144 -18.06 3.51 -6.07
N GLY A 145 -18.17 4.24 -4.95
CA GLY A 145 -19.06 3.92 -3.85
C GLY A 145 -18.39 3.33 -2.61
N ALA A 146 -17.04 3.31 -2.53
CA ALA A 146 -16.34 2.89 -1.32
C ALA A 146 -16.64 3.81 -0.14
N LYS A 147 -16.89 3.22 1.04
CA LYS A 147 -17.36 3.95 2.24
C LYS A 147 -16.46 3.78 3.46
N HIS A 148 -15.83 2.63 3.59
CA HIS A 148 -15.06 2.26 4.76
C HIS A 148 -13.60 2.13 4.39
N PHE A 149 -12.74 2.88 5.07
CA PHE A 149 -11.32 2.95 4.76
C PHE A 149 -10.47 2.68 6.00
N LEU A 150 -9.39 1.94 5.81
CA LEU A 150 -8.25 1.87 6.71
C LEU A 150 -7.04 2.41 5.95
N ILE A 151 -6.59 3.59 6.34
CA ILE A 151 -5.44 4.26 5.73
C ILE A 151 -4.31 4.21 6.75
N ILE A 152 -3.22 3.53 6.40
CA ILE A 152 -2.13 3.26 7.34
C ILE A 152 -1.01 4.29 7.12
N ASN A 153 -0.58 4.91 8.22
CA ASN A 153 0.51 5.87 8.24
C ASN A 153 1.82 5.29 7.72
N LEU A 154 2.73 6.19 7.32
CA LEU A 154 4.12 5.88 7.07
C LEU A 154 4.79 5.45 8.39
N PRO A 155 5.31 4.21 8.49
CA PRO A 155 6.12 3.79 9.63
C PRO A 155 7.41 4.63 9.73
N PRO A 156 8.08 4.65 10.90
CA PRO A 156 9.37 5.32 11.10
C PRO A 156 10.39 4.93 10.02
N PHE A 157 10.58 5.78 9.01
CA PHE A 157 11.34 5.44 7.82
C PHE A 157 12.86 5.46 8.07
N ASP A 158 13.29 6.21 9.08
CA ASP A 158 14.66 6.22 9.59
C ASP A 158 15.05 4.90 10.29
N ALA A 159 14.07 4.12 10.75
CA ALA A 159 14.31 2.84 11.43
C ALA A 159 14.51 1.65 10.48
N TYR A 160 14.42 1.87 9.16
CA TYR A 160 14.47 0.81 8.17
C TYR A 160 15.95 0.52 7.85
N PRO A 161 16.45 -0.73 8.01
CA PRO A 161 17.86 -1.00 7.72
C PRO A 161 18.28 -0.60 6.30
N ALA A 162 17.37 -0.69 5.33
CA ALA A 162 17.63 -0.31 3.94
C ALA A 162 17.85 1.21 3.75
N THR A 163 17.41 2.07 4.67
CA THR A 163 17.55 3.53 4.54
C THR A 163 18.87 4.06 5.12
N ALA A 164 19.66 3.20 5.77
CA ALA A 164 20.99 3.54 6.27
C ALA A 164 21.92 4.08 5.16
N VAL A 165 21.72 3.61 3.92
CA VAL A 165 22.48 4.05 2.74
C VAL A 165 22.36 5.55 2.45
N PHE A 166 21.28 6.20 2.92
CA PHE A 166 21.07 7.63 2.72
C PHE A 166 21.85 8.50 3.70
N ASN A 167 22.32 7.92 4.83
CA ASN A 167 23.04 8.63 5.89
C ASN A 167 22.38 9.96 6.32
N ALA A 168 21.04 9.95 6.45
CA ALA A 168 20.24 11.16 6.66
C ALA A 168 19.12 10.98 7.71
N PRO A 169 19.40 10.46 8.92
CA PRO A 169 18.36 10.06 9.88
C PRO A 169 17.38 11.19 10.25
N ASP A 170 17.85 12.42 10.41
CA ASP A 170 16.98 13.56 10.77
C ASP A 170 16.02 13.95 9.64
N ILE A 171 16.48 13.87 8.38
CA ILE A 171 15.62 14.07 7.20
C ILE A 171 14.53 13.00 7.17
N LEU A 172 14.89 11.73 7.42
CA LEU A 172 13.95 10.61 7.38
C LEU A 172 12.93 10.64 8.54
N LYS A 173 13.34 11.07 9.74
CA LYS A 173 12.44 11.32 10.87
C LYS A 173 11.45 12.43 10.56
N LYS A 174 11.95 13.56 10.06
CA LYS A 174 11.11 14.71 9.66
C LYS A 174 10.15 14.33 8.56
N LEU A 175 10.62 13.61 7.54
CA LEU A 175 9.80 13.06 6.46
C LEU A 175 8.63 12.23 7.01
N THR A 176 8.90 11.31 7.93
CA THR A 176 7.85 10.46 8.53
C THR A 176 6.80 11.31 9.24
N HIS A 177 7.23 12.29 10.03
CA HIS A 177 6.33 13.22 10.73
C HIS A 177 5.48 14.03 9.74
N ASP A 178 6.12 14.68 8.77
CA ASP A 178 5.46 15.55 7.80
C ASP A 178 4.47 14.78 6.92
N HIS A 179 4.85 13.58 6.44
CA HIS A 179 3.94 12.74 5.66
C HIS A 179 2.69 12.37 6.46
N ASN A 180 2.85 11.89 7.70
CA ASN A 180 1.73 11.47 8.53
C ASN A 180 0.84 12.65 8.95
N THR A 181 1.42 13.81 9.23
CA THR A 181 0.66 15.04 9.49
C THR A 181 -0.15 15.47 8.27
N ASN A 182 0.48 15.49 7.09
CA ASN A 182 -0.19 15.84 5.84
C ASN A 182 -1.32 14.84 5.51
N LEU A 183 -1.06 13.54 5.66
CA LEU A 183 -2.04 12.49 5.41
C LEU A 183 -3.26 12.63 6.33
N ALA A 184 -3.04 12.81 7.64
CA ALA A 184 -4.11 13.01 8.60
C ALA A 184 -4.94 14.26 8.29
N ASN A 185 -4.30 15.36 7.90
CA ASN A 185 -4.98 16.59 7.52
C ASN A 185 -5.82 16.42 6.25
N SER A 186 -5.28 15.78 5.21
CA SER A 186 -6.01 15.53 3.96
C SER A 186 -7.20 14.58 4.14
N ILE A 187 -7.09 13.57 5.00
CA ILE A 187 -8.20 12.64 5.27
C ILE A 187 -9.38 13.35 5.95
N ARG A 188 -9.12 14.33 6.82
CA ARG A 188 -10.18 15.11 7.50
C ARG A 188 -11.02 15.97 6.55
N THR A 189 -10.52 16.20 5.33
CA THR A 189 -11.19 17.00 4.30
C THR A 189 -11.86 16.16 3.21
N LEU A 190 -11.81 14.83 3.31
CA LEU A 190 -12.51 13.89 2.43
C LEU A 190 -14.00 13.81 2.75
#